data_AF-A0A8T6ZV27-F1
#
_entry.id   AF-A0A8T6ZV27-F1
#
_cell.length_a   1.000
_cell.length_b   1.000
_cell.length_c   1.000
_cell.angle_alpha   90.00
_cell.angle_beta   90.00
_cell.angle_gamma   90.00
#
_symmetry.space_group_name_H-M   'P 1'
#
loop_
_entity.id
_entity.type
_entity.pdbx_description
1 polymer ?
#
loop_
_entity_poly.entity_id
_entity_poly.type
_entity_poly.pdbx_seq_one_letter_code
_entity_poly.pdbx_strand_id
1 'polypeptide(L)'
;VLIFERIREELRNGVSPQASIRAGYDKAFSTIADANLTTLIAAMVLFAFGTGPIKGFAVTLTLGIITSMFTAIIGTRALVNLIYGYRQVERLSIGSQALQS
;
A
#
# COMPACT_ATOMS: atom_id res chain seq x y z
N VAL A 1 -3.45 -5.47 10.19
CA VAL A 1 -3.41 -6.91 10.56
C VAL A 1 -2.64 -7.72 9.52
N LEU A 2 -3.01 -7.71 8.23
CA LEU A 2 -2.33 -8.45 7.16
C LEU A 2 -0.79 -8.24 7.08
N ILE A 3 -0.32 -7.00 7.21
CA ILE A 3 1.13 -6.68 7.24
C ILE A 3 1.84 -7.43 8.37
N PHE A 4 1.25 -7.42 9.58
CA PHE A 4 1.83 -8.03 10.77
C PHE A 4 1.85 -9.57 10.68
N GLU A 5 0.79 -10.16 10.14
CA GLU A 5 0.73 -11.59 9.87
C GLU A 5 1.79 -12.01 8.86
N ARG A 6 1.96 -11.25 7.77
CA ARG A 6 2.96 -11.59 6.75
C ARG A 6 4.39 -11.45 7.26
N ILE A 7 4.67 -10.41 8.05
CA ILE A 7 5.99 -10.25 8.70
C ILE A 7 6.26 -11.44 9.64
N ARG A 8 5.26 -11.87 10.42
CA ARG A 8 5.38 -13.03 11.32
C ARG A 8 5.63 -14.33 10.55
N GLU A 9 5.06 -14.47 9.37
CA GLU A 9 5.25 -15.62 8.48
C GLU A 9 6.65 -15.65 7.86
N GLU A 10 7.14 -14.52 7.33
CA GLU A 10 8.50 -14.41 6.76
C GLU A 10 9.58 -14.60 7.84
N LEU A 11 9.34 -14.10 9.06
CA LEU A 11 10.20 -14.37 10.23
C LEU A 11 10.24 -15.87 10.59
N ARG A 12 9.10 -16.57 10.48
CA ARG A 12 9.04 -18.04 10.66
C ARG A 12 9.79 -18.81 9.57
N ASN A 13 9.88 -18.23 8.36
CA ASN A 13 10.62 -18.81 7.24
C ASN A 13 12.13 -18.51 7.29
N GLY A 14 12.63 -17.88 8.38
CA GLY A 14 14.05 -17.64 8.58
C GLY A 14 14.61 -16.44 7.81
N VAL A 15 13.75 -15.60 7.22
CA VAL A 15 14.17 -14.39 6.50
C VAL A 15 14.58 -13.32 7.51
N SER A 16 15.66 -12.59 7.22
CA SER A 16 16.21 -11.58 8.12
C SER A 16 15.15 -10.54 8.50
N PRO A 17 15.10 -10.06 9.76
CA PRO A 17 14.01 -9.21 10.23
C PRO A 17 13.77 -7.95 9.39
N GLN A 18 14.84 -7.31 8.90
CA GLN A 18 14.72 -6.14 8.03
C GLN A 18 14.15 -6.48 6.64
N ALA A 19 14.56 -7.61 6.05
CA ALA A 19 14.04 -8.05 4.76
C ALA A 19 12.57 -8.49 4.87
N SER A 20 12.21 -9.16 5.97
CA SER A 20 10.83 -9.59 6.28
C SER A 20 9.89 -8.40 6.45
N ILE A 21 10.33 -7.32 7.09
CA ILE A 21 9.53 -6.09 7.26
C ILE A 21 9.29 -5.42 5.90
N ARG A 22 10.33 -5.27 5.07
CA ARG A 22 10.21 -4.62 3.76
C ARG A 22 9.33 -5.43 2.81
N ALA A 23 9.58 -6.73 2.70
CA ALA A 23 8.80 -7.64 1.87
C ALA A 23 7.34 -7.76 2.36
N GLY A 24 7.13 -7.76 3.68
CA GLY A 24 5.80 -7.78 4.29
C GLY A 24 4.99 -6.52 3.98
N TYR A 25 5.62 -5.34 4.02
CA TYR A 25 4.97 -4.08 3.65
C TYR A 25 4.60 -4.01 2.16
N ASP A 26 5.53 -4.32 1.25
CA ASP A 26 5.29 -4.22 -0.20
C ASP A 26 4.17 -5.17 -0.65
N LYS A 27 4.23 -6.45 -0.23
CA LYS A 27 3.21 -7.44 -0.61
C LYS A 27 1.85 -7.11 0.00
N ALA A 28 1.79 -6.80 1.29
CA ALA A 28 0.53 -6.51 1.94
C ALA A 28 -0.09 -5.21 1.41
N PHE A 29 0.70 -4.20 1.04
CA PHE A 29 0.18 -3.00 0.39
C PHE A 29 -0.47 -3.33 -0.96
N SER A 30 0.17 -4.17 -1.79
CA SER A 30 -0.42 -4.64 -3.04
C SER A 30 -1.75 -5.37 -2.79
N THR A 31 -1.78 -6.31 -1.85
CA THR A 31 -3.01 -7.05 -1.51
C THR A 31 -4.13 -6.13 -1.03
N ILE A 32 -3.81 -5.12 -0.23
CA ILE A 32 -4.79 -4.12 0.23
C ILE A 32 -5.30 -3.28 -0.96
N ALA A 33 -4.42 -2.88 -1.87
CA ALA A 33 -4.80 -2.14 -3.06
C ALA A 33 -5.74 -2.97 -3.97
N ASP A 34 -5.41 -4.24 -4.21
CA ASP A 34 -6.21 -5.14 -5.03
C ASP A 34 -7.59 -5.43 -4.42
N ALA A 35 -7.66 -5.56 -3.09
CA ALA A 35 -8.93 -5.72 -2.37
C ALA A 35 -9.83 -4.49 -2.50
N ASN A 36 -9.26 -3.28 -2.37
CA ASN A 36 -10.00 -2.03 -2.58
C ASN A 36 -10.44 -1.86 -4.04
N LEU A 37 -9.59 -2.23 -5.00
CA LEU A 37 -9.93 -2.19 -6.41
C LEU A 37 -11.08 -3.13 -6.77
N THR A 38 -11.08 -4.36 -6.25
CA THR A 38 -12.19 -5.32 -6.42
C THR A 38 -13.48 -4.76 -5.84
N THR A 39 -13.40 -4.08 -4.69
CA THR A 39 -14.56 -3.45 -4.06
C THR A 39 -15.09 -2.25 -4.87
N LEU A 40 -14.22 -1.48 -5.51
CA LEU A 40 -14.61 -0.42 -6.45
C LEU A 40 -15.37 -0.98 -7.65
N ILE A 41 -14.93 -2.10 -8.20
CA ILE A 41 -15.64 -2.79 -9.29
C ILE A 41 -17.04 -3.21 -8.82
N ALA A 42 -17.15 -3.80 -7.62
CA ALA A 42 -18.44 -4.14 -7.04
C ALA A 42 -19.33 -2.89 -6.83
N ALA A 43 -18.78 -1.78 -6.34
CA ALA A 43 -19.50 -0.53 -6.19
C ALA A 43 -20.01 0.03 -7.54
N MET A 44 -19.20 -0.09 -8.60
CA MET A 44 -19.60 0.30 -9.96
C MET A 44 -20.76 -0.56 -10.48
N VAL A 45 -20.71 -1.88 -10.25
CA VAL A 45 -21.79 -2.81 -10.60
C VAL A 45 -23.07 -2.47 -9.81
N LEU A 46 -22.95 -2.20 -8.50
CA LEU A 46 -24.08 -1.77 -7.66
C LEU A 46 -24.65 -0.42 -8.11
N PHE A 47 -23.82 0.50 -8.60
CA PHE A 47 -24.30 1.76 -9.13
C PHE A 47 -25.05 1.58 -10.47
N ALA A 48 -24.54 0.71 -11.35
CA ALA A 48 -25.12 0.44 -12.66
C ALA A 48 -26.46 -0.32 -12.56
N PHE A 49 -26.52 -1.37 -11.74
CA PHE A 49 -27.67 -2.26 -11.63
C PHE A 49 -28.55 -2.03 -10.39
N GLY A 50 -28.08 -1.26 -9.40
CA GLY A 50 -28.82 -0.98 -8.18
C GLY A 50 -29.94 0.04 -8.37
N THR A 51 -30.94 -0.02 -7.50
CA THR A 51 -32.08 0.90 -7.50
C THR A 51 -32.27 1.55 -6.12
N GLY A 52 -32.84 2.76 -6.12
CA GLY A 52 -33.19 3.52 -4.92
C GLY A 52 -32.05 3.58 -3.88
N PRO A 53 -32.19 2.92 -2.71
CA PRO A 53 -31.17 2.93 -1.65
C PRO A 53 -29.80 2.37 -2.06
N ILE A 54 -29.76 1.39 -2.97
CA ILE A 54 -28.52 0.69 -3.36
C ILE A 54 -27.59 1.63 -4.14
N LYS A 55 -28.13 2.54 -4.96
CA LYS A 55 -27.35 3.57 -5.64
C LYS A 55 -26.72 4.55 -4.64
N GLY A 56 -27.46 4.95 -3.61
CA GLY A 56 -26.94 5.82 -2.55
C GLY A 56 -25.81 5.14 -1.77
N PHE A 57 -25.96 3.86 -1.45
CA PHE A 57 -24.90 3.06 -0.84
C PHE A 57 -23.65 2.96 -1.73
N ALA A 58 -23.82 2.69 -3.03
CA ALA A 58 -22.72 2.59 -3.98
C ALA A 58 -21.89 3.87 -4.09
N VAL A 59 -22.55 5.04 -4.06
CA VAL A 59 -21.88 6.36 -4.08
C VAL A 59 -21.03 6.56 -2.82
N THR A 60 -21.60 6.31 -1.64
CA THR A 60 -20.88 6.44 -0.36
C THR A 60 -19.70 5.46 -0.27
N LEU A 61 -19.89 4.22 -0.71
CA LEU A 61 -18.84 3.20 -0.75
C LEU A 61 -17.69 3.63 -1.67
N THR A 62 -18.01 4.13 -2.87
CA THR A 62 -17.02 4.61 -3.83
C THR A 62 -16.23 5.80 -3.27
N LEU A 63 -16.91 6.79 -2.68
CA LEU A 63 -16.25 7.95 -2.05
C LEU A 63 -15.36 7.54 -0.87
N GLY A 64 -15.80 6.57 -0.06
CA GLY A 64 -15.01 6.02 1.04
C GLY A 64 -13.72 5.38 0.56
N ILE A 65 -13.78 4.55 -0.49
CA ILE A 65 -12.59 3.88 -1.05
C ILE A 65 -11.64 4.89 -1.68
N ILE A 66 -12.14 5.85 -2.48
CA ILE A 66 -11.30 6.89 -3.10
C ILE A 66 -10.58 7.71 -2.02
N THR A 67 -11.30 8.14 -0.99
CA THR A 67 -10.72 8.92 0.12
C THR A 67 -9.68 8.10 0.90
N SER A 68 -9.96 6.82 1.13
CA SER A 68 -9.04 5.90 1.79
C SER A 68 -7.77 5.66 0.96
N MET A 69 -7.90 5.40 -0.35
CA MET A 69 -6.77 5.20 -1.25
C MET A 69 -5.94 6.47 -1.43
N PHE A 70 -6.58 7.63 -1.52
CA PHE A 70 -5.88 8.91 -1.54
C PHE A 70 -5.08 9.13 -0.25
N THR A 71 -5.68 8.85 0.90
CA THR A 71 -5.00 8.87 2.20
C THR A 71 -3.88 7.84 2.27
N ALA A 72 -4.01 6.67 1.64
CA ALA A 72 -2.94 5.69 1.55
C ALA A 72 -1.79 6.16 0.65
N ILE A 73 -2.06 6.76 -0.51
CA ILE A 73 -1.00 7.24 -1.43
C ILE A 73 -0.23 8.41 -0.80
N ILE A 74 -0.95 9.42 -0.30
CA ILE A 74 -0.33 10.57 0.37
C ILE A 74 0.24 10.17 1.72
N GLY A 75 -0.47 9.35 2.48
CA GLY A 75 -0.05 8.86 3.80
C GLY A 75 1.16 7.95 3.70
N THR A 76 1.31 7.09 2.68
CA THR A 76 2.53 6.30 2.48
C THR A 76 3.67 7.20 2.04
N ARG A 77 3.46 8.19 1.17
CA ARG A 77 4.51 9.19 0.86
C ARG A 77 4.91 9.99 2.09
N ALA A 78 3.95 10.40 2.92
CA ALA A 78 4.19 11.14 4.15
C ALA A 78 4.83 10.27 5.23
N LEU A 79 4.45 9.01 5.38
CA LEU A 79 5.01 8.06 6.33
C LEU A 79 6.42 7.64 5.91
N VAL A 80 6.64 7.37 4.63
CA VAL A 80 7.97 7.14 4.08
C VAL A 80 8.81 8.40 4.23
N ASN A 81 8.29 9.59 3.94
CA ASN A 81 9.02 10.84 4.14
C ASN A 81 9.17 11.22 5.63
N LEU A 82 8.35 10.72 6.55
CA LEU A 82 8.50 10.98 7.98
C LEU A 82 9.50 10.01 8.62
N ILE A 83 9.48 8.75 8.18
CA ILE A 83 10.40 7.70 8.64
C ILE A 83 11.77 7.82 7.94
N TYR A 84 11.80 8.18 6.65
CA TYR A 84 13.01 8.31 5.83
C TYR A 84 13.38 9.76 5.49
N GLY A 85 12.57 10.77 5.75
CA GLY A 85 12.87 12.18 5.41
C GLY A 85 13.81 12.90 6.38
N TYR A 86 14.55 12.15 7.20
CA TYR A 86 15.91 12.55 7.57
C TYR A 86 16.96 12.12 6.55
N ARG A 87 16.56 11.79 5.31
CA ARG A 87 17.40 11.64 4.12
C ARG A 87 16.55 11.71 2.85
N GLN A 88 16.34 12.93 2.36
CA GLN A 88 16.19 13.12 0.91
C GLN A 88 17.50 12.65 0.25
N VAL A 89 17.51 11.47 -0.33
CA VAL A 89 18.57 11.07 -1.26
C VAL A 89 17.99 11.09 -2.66
N GLU A 90 17.71 12.32 -3.11
CA GLU A 90 17.41 12.63 -4.51
C GLU A 90 18.69 12.61 -5.37
N ARG A 91 19.86 12.34 -4.77
CA ARG A 91 21.10 11.92 -5.46
C ARG A 91 21.93 10.93 -4.62
N LEU A 92 21.94 9.66 -5.02
CA LEU A 92 23.05 8.74 -4.75
C LEU A 92 23.89 8.60 -6.02
N SER A 93 24.86 9.50 -6.19
CA SER A 93 26.05 9.31 -7.03
C SER A 93 27.25 9.94 -6.34
N ILE A 94 27.63 9.35 -5.21
CA ILE A 94 29.03 9.32 -4.77
C ILE A 94 29.37 7.84 -4.75
N GLY A 95 29.95 7.39 -5.85
CA GLY A 95 30.24 5.98 -6.12
C GLY A 95 30.96 5.78 -7.46
N SER A 96 31.87 6.69 -7.83
CA SER A 96 32.85 6.43 -8.91
C SER A 96 34.23 6.06 -8.36
N GLN A 97 34.32 5.67 -7.09
CA GLN A 97 35.54 5.12 -6.52
C GLN A 97 35.18 4.09 -5.45
N ALA A 98 35.02 2.84 -5.89
CA ALA A 98 35.59 1.71 -5.16
C ALA A 98 35.49 0.42 -6.00
N LEU A 99 36.64 0.08 -6.61
CA LEU A 99 37.18 -1.29 -6.75
C LEU A 99 36.63 -2.11 -7.94
N GLN A 100 37.43 -2.78 -8.76
CA GLN A 100 38.85 -3.14 -8.69
C GLN A 100 39.29 -3.75 -10.04
N SER A 101 40.62 -3.87 -10.21
CA SER A 101 41.35 -4.79 -11.10
C SER A 101 41.24 -4.58 -12.61
#